data_AF-U2V3Y8-F1
#
_entry.id   AF-U2V3Y8-F1
#
_cell.length_a   1.000
_cell.length_b   1.000
_cell.length_c   1.000
_cell.angle_alpha   90.00
_cell.angle_beta   90.00
_cell.angle_gamma   90.00
#
_symmetry.space_group_name_H-M   'P 1'
#
loop_
_entity.id
_entity.type
_entity.pdbx_description
1 polymer ?
#
loop_
_entity_poly.entity_id
_entity_poly.type
_entity_poly.pdbx_seq_one_letter_code
_entity_poly.pdbx_strand_id
1 'polypeptide(L)'
;MQRFEDFGLSTEMLNALSKKGFEEPSEIQKLVVPELLKERTHLIGQAQTGTGKTAAFGIPILETIEADKTVRALILTPTRELANQVADEIYSLKGTKDLKVLAVYGGASIENQIKKLKSGVDIVVGTPGRVMDLMRKKVLKVDNLDYFVLDEADEMLNMGFLEDIEAILEKTNDEKKMLFFSATIPKAIMAIAKRFMPEHKLLKVEKKELTTNLTEQIYYEVKQEDKFEALCRVLDYEQDFYGIVFCRTKSEVDDVTNKLKARNYDAECIHGDITQALRQKALDLFKKKILTILVATDVAARGIDVSNLTHVINYSIPQEAESYVHRIGRTGRAGQKGVAITFVTPREASKLAQIKRITKTDIKREDIPNVEEILEAKREALVAYVDEIIKENDFDAYKELAEKLMDGRDAKQVLASVLRHVYEDEFLPDNYNEIQDVKVKIDDKTRLFIALGSKDGYNVGRLLDLLNKKAKTPGRKVKDVKIMDKYSFITVPLQEAQFIMRALNSKKDSKPLVEEATGNRNGGEKSGKKSDKRKDRKGRKKSSDKKLSKGSKAKKDKKTRKVKK
;
A
#
# COMPACT_ATOMS: atom_id res chain seq x y z
N MET A 1 -19.97 22.79 21.59
CA MET A 1 -19.92 22.13 20.29
C MET A 1 -19.84 23.23 19.26
N GLN A 2 -18.77 23.28 18.46
CA GLN A 2 -18.53 24.39 17.54
C GLN A 2 -19.21 24.10 16.21
N ARG A 3 -19.99 25.04 15.67
CA ARG A 3 -20.73 24.92 14.41
C ARG A 3 -20.12 25.81 13.33
N PHE A 4 -20.53 25.63 12.07
CA PHE A 4 -20.03 26.44 10.95
C PHE A 4 -20.40 27.92 11.09
N GLU A 5 -21.55 28.22 11.69
CA GLU A 5 -22.02 29.58 11.97
C GLU A 5 -21.08 30.34 12.92
N ASP A 6 -20.35 29.62 13.79
CA ASP A 6 -19.40 30.20 14.74
C ASP A 6 -18.11 30.70 14.07
N PHE A 7 -17.88 30.37 12.79
CA PHE A 7 -16.66 30.73 12.06
C PHE A 7 -16.73 32.10 11.37
N GLY A 8 -17.90 32.76 11.39
CA GLY A 8 -18.08 34.05 10.71
C GLY A 8 -18.14 33.94 9.18
N LEU A 9 -18.66 32.82 8.66
CA LEU A 9 -18.87 32.60 7.23
C LEU A 9 -20.06 33.41 6.70
N SER A 10 -20.01 33.80 5.43
CA SER A 10 -21.13 34.41 4.72
C SER A 10 -22.36 33.51 4.69
N THR A 11 -23.54 34.12 4.62
CA THR A 11 -24.81 33.39 4.46
C THR A 11 -24.83 32.53 3.20
N GLU A 12 -24.18 32.98 2.12
CA GLU A 12 -24.04 32.20 0.89
C GLU A 12 -23.27 30.88 1.13
N MET A 13 -22.15 30.94 1.85
CA MET A 13 -21.35 29.76 2.17
C MET A 13 -22.08 28.81 3.12
N LEU A 14 -22.73 29.33 4.17
CA LEU A 14 -23.55 28.52 5.09
C LEU A 14 -24.67 27.79 4.34
N ASN A 15 -25.34 28.45 3.39
CA ASN A 15 -26.34 27.83 2.54
C ASN A 15 -25.75 26.74 1.61
N ALA A 16 -24.56 26.97 1.05
CA ALA A 16 -23.87 25.97 0.23
C ALA A 16 -23.50 24.72 1.04
N LEU A 17 -22.99 24.91 2.26
CA LEU A 17 -22.66 23.83 3.20
C LEU A 17 -23.91 23.02 3.57
N SER A 18 -25.01 23.70 3.94
CA SER A 18 -26.27 23.05 4.29
C SER A 18 -26.86 22.24 3.11
N LYS A 19 -26.87 22.80 1.90
CA LYS A 19 -27.34 22.08 0.69
C LYS A 19 -26.53 20.82 0.39
N LYS A 20 -25.26 20.80 0.79
CA LYS A 20 -24.37 19.66 0.62
C LYS A 20 -24.47 18.65 1.77
N GLY A 21 -25.23 18.94 2.82
CA GLY A 21 -25.41 18.07 3.97
C GLY A 21 -24.30 18.20 5.03
N PHE A 22 -23.57 19.32 5.05
CA PHE A 22 -22.65 19.60 6.16
C PHE A 22 -23.44 20.07 7.38
N GLU A 23 -23.52 19.22 8.40
CA GLU A 23 -24.19 19.54 9.67
C GLU A 23 -23.21 20.13 10.68
N GLU A 24 -22.08 19.47 10.89
CA GLU A 24 -21.06 19.89 11.86
C GLU A 24 -19.65 19.86 11.27
N PRO A 25 -18.77 20.80 11.66
CA PRO A 25 -17.41 20.80 11.18
C PRO A 25 -16.61 19.64 11.75
N SER A 26 -15.78 19.03 10.92
CA SER A 26 -14.80 18.02 11.37
C SER A 26 -13.70 18.65 12.22
N GLU A 27 -12.94 17.82 12.94
CA GLU A 27 -11.84 18.31 13.80
C GLU A 27 -10.80 19.13 13.02
N ILE A 28 -10.46 18.73 11.79
CA ILE A 28 -9.53 19.53 10.97
C ILE A 28 -10.18 20.86 10.53
N GLN A 29 -11.48 20.87 10.24
CA GLN A 29 -12.20 22.09 9.84
C GLN A 29 -12.29 23.09 10.99
N LYS A 30 -12.57 22.60 12.22
CA LYS A 30 -12.56 23.42 13.45
C LYS A 30 -11.21 24.09 13.70
N LEU A 31 -10.12 23.41 13.38
CA LEU A 31 -8.76 23.96 13.55
C LEU A 31 -8.39 24.93 12.43
N VAL A 32 -8.68 24.59 11.18
CA VAL A 32 -8.13 25.26 9.99
C VAL A 32 -9.00 26.42 9.52
N VAL A 33 -10.32 26.25 9.44
CA VAL A 33 -11.22 27.25 8.85
C VAL A 33 -11.16 28.59 9.60
N PRO A 34 -11.39 28.66 10.93
CA PRO A 34 -11.35 29.94 11.64
C PRO A 34 -9.96 30.58 11.59
N GLU A 35 -8.90 29.78 11.60
CA GLU A 35 -7.52 30.26 11.52
C GLU A 35 -7.23 30.95 10.18
N LEU A 36 -7.70 30.35 9.08
CA LEU A 36 -7.51 30.90 7.73
C LEU A 36 -8.32 32.15 7.43
N LEU A 37 -9.47 32.31 8.10
CA LEU A 37 -10.32 33.49 7.98
C LEU A 37 -9.81 34.66 8.82
N LYS A 38 -9.24 34.39 10.00
CA LYS A 38 -8.76 35.44 10.93
C LYS A 38 -7.38 35.97 10.57
N GLU A 39 -6.46 35.08 10.21
CA GLU A 39 -5.05 35.44 10.04
C GLU A 39 -4.54 35.22 8.61
N ARG A 40 -3.57 36.03 8.20
CA ARG A 40 -2.82 35.85 6.95
C ARG A 40 -1.52 35.09 7.22
N THR A 41 -1.65 33.88 7.78
CA THR A 41 -0.50 33.01 8.16
C THR A 41 -0.48 31.73 7.34
N HIS A 42 0.72 31.21 7.05
CA HIS A 42 0.88 29.90 6.41
C HIS A 42 0.49 28.76 7.35
N LEU A 43 -0.02 27.66 6.80
CA LEU A 43 -0.48 26.52 7.63
C LEU A 43 0.02 25.19 7.12
N ILE A 44 0.36 24.32 8.06
CA ILE A 44 0.51 22.88 7.84
C ILE A 44 -0.60 22.16 8.62
N GLY A 45 -1.57 21.61 7.90
CA GLY A 45 -2.64 20.79 8.45
C GLY A 45 -2.27 19.30 8.41
N GLN A 46 -2.05 18.71 9.58
CA GLN A 46 -1.83 17.27 9.70
C GLN A 46 -3.13 16.55 10.06
N ALA A 47 -3.69 15.83 9.09
CA ALA A 47 -4.88 15.00 9.30
C ALA A 47 -4.95 13.84 8.30
N GLN A 48 -5.58 12.75 8.74
CA GLN A 48 -5.81 11.55 7.92
C GLN A 48 -6.73 11.85 6.73
N THR A 49 -6.71 10.99 5.72
CA THR A 49 -7.62 11.08 4.58
C THR A 49 -9.07 10.88 5.02
N GLY A 50 -10.03 11.49 4.30
CA GLY A 50 -11.45 11.38 4.65
C GLY A 50 -11.90 12.19 5.87
N THR A 51 -11.05 13.02 6.45
CA THR A 51 -11.39 13.89 7.60
C THR A 51 -11.98 15.25 7.20
N GLY A 52 -12.26 15.46 5.90
CA GLY A 52 -12.80 16.74 5.41
C GLY A 52 -11.75 17.83 5.13
N LYS A 53 -10.49 17.43 4.87
CA LYS A 53 -9.37 18.35 4.53
C LYS A 53 -9.68 19.26 3.36
N THR A 54 -10.30 18.74 2.30
CA THR A 54 -10.63 19.50 1.10
C THR A 54 -11.57 20.67 1.41
N ALA A 55 -12.62 20.44 2.19
CA ALA A 55 -13.49 21.51 2.66
C ALA A 55 -12.75 22.45 3.65
N ALA A 56 -11.83 21.93 4.46
CA ALA A 56 -11.07 22.74 5.43
C ALA A 56 -10.25 23.86 4.77
N PHE A 57 -9.65 23.62 3.59
CA PHE A 57 -9.02 24.70 2.81
C PHE A 57 -9.97 25.33 1.79
N GLY A 58 -10.89 24.56 1.23
CA GLY A 58 -11.80 25.01 0.17
C GLY A 58 -12.75 26.11 0.65
N ILE A 59 -13.30 25.98 1.86
CA ILE A 59 -14.21 26.97 2.44
C ILE A 59 -13.54 28.35 2.54
N PRO A 60 -12.38 28.51 3.23
CA PRO A 60 -11.70 29.81 3.29
C PRO A 60 -11.31 30.37 1.91
N ILE A 61 -10.86 29.51 0.98
CA ILE A 61 -10.48 29.93 -0.38
C ILE A 61 -11.69 30.51 -1.12
N LEU A 62 -12.83 29.81 -1.07
CA LEU A 62 -14.06 30.26 -1.71
C LEU A 62 -14.67 31.48 -1.02
N GLU A 63 -14.46 31.63 0.29
CA GLU A 63 -14.94 32.78 1.06
C GLU A 63 -14.23 34.07 0.65
N THR A 64 -12.91 34.01 0.43
CA THR A 64 -12.05 35.20 0.25
C THR A 64 -11.70 35.53 -1.20
N ILE A 65 -11.73 34.58 -2.12
CA ILE A 65 -11.42 34.84 -3.53
C ILE A 65 -12.60 35.50 -4.24
N GLU A 66 -12.30 36.56 -4.99
CA GLU A 66 -13.24 37.18 -5.93
C GLU A 66 -13.00 36.67 -7.35
N ALA A 67 -14.08 36.53 -8.11
CA ALA A 67 -14.03 36.05 -9.49
C ALA A 67 -13.54 37.18 -10.43
N ASP A 68 -12.30 37.08 -10.88
CA ASP A 68 -11.71 38.04 -11.83
C ASP A 68 -11.18 37.37 -13.11
N LYS A 69 -11.44 36.06 -13.27
CA LYS A 69 -11.04 35.21 -14.40
C LYS A 69 -9.51 35.03 -14.50
N THR A 70 -8.76 35.37 -13.45
CA THR A 70 -7.33 35.12 -13.32
C THR A 70 -7.07 34.12 -12.20
N VAL A 71 -6.03 33.30 -12.34
CA VAL A 71 -5.77 32.23 -11.37
C VAL A 71 -5.31 32.84 -10.05
N ARG A 72 -6.17 32.79 -9.03
CA ARG A 72 -5.93 33.26 -7.67
C ARG A 72 -5.60 32.13 -6.69
N ALA A 73 -6.01 30.90 -6.99
CA ALA A 73 -5.62 29.73 -6.22
C ALA A 73 -5.05 28.62 -7.08
N LEU A 74 -3.92 28.05 -6.64
CA LEU A 74 -3.33 26.85 -7.20
C LEU A 74 -3.29 25.73 -6.15
N ILE A 75 -3.89 24.59 -6.46
CA ILE A 75 -3.96 23.43 -5.57
C ILE A 75 -3.27 22.26 -6.27
N LEU A 76 -2.14 21.82 -5.73
CA LEU A 76 -1.42 20.66 -6.23
C LEU A 76 -1.88 19.39 -5.51
N THR A 77 -2.08 18.34 -6.31
CA THR A 77 -2.52 17.01 -5.86
C THR A 77 -1.65 15.94 -6.53
N PRO A 78 -1.42 14.77 -5.89
CA PRO A 78 -0.56 13.71 -6.43
C PRO A 78 -1.15 13.00 -7.65
N THR A 79 -2.47 12.87 -7.73
CA THR A 79 -3.14 12.06 -8.77
C THR A 79 -4.18 12.86 -9.54
N ARG A 80 -4.50 12.38 -10.74
CA ARG A 80 -5.51 13.00 -11.61
C ARG A 80 -6.89 12.91 -11.00
N GLU A 81 -7.14 11.81 -10.31
CA GLU A 81 -8.41 11.51 -9.66
C GLU A 81 -8.62 12.46 -8.49
N LEU A 82 -7.60 12.63 -7.64
CA LEU A 82 -7.68 13.61 -6.56
C LEU A 82 -7.83 15.03 -7.11
N ALA A 83 -7.16 15.37 -8.23
CA ALA A 83 -7.35 16.67 -8.87
C ALA A 83 -8.80 16.92 -9.29
N ASN A 84 -9.47 15.94 -9.91
CA ASN A 84 -10.89 16.05 -10.26
C ASN A 84 -11.77 16.11 -9.01
N GLN A 85 -11.56 15.22 -8.03
CA GLN A 85 -12.32 15.21 -6.77
C GLN A 85 -12.26 16.55 -6.06
N VAL A 86 -11.05 17.11 -5.90
CA VAL A 86 -10.85 18.39 -5.24
C VAL A 86 -11.48 19.53 -6.05
N ALA A 87 -11.39 19.49 -7.39
CA ALA A 87 -12.05 20.48 -8.23
C ALA A 87 -13.58 20.42 -8.13
N ASP A 88 -14.17 19.21 -8.17
CA ASP A 88 -15.61 19.00 -8.04
C ASP A 88 -16.11 19.38 -6.63
N GLU A 89 -15.35 19.04 -5.60
CA GLU A 89 -15.62 19.40 -4.21
C GLU A 89 -15.66 20.93 -4.05
N ILE A 90 -14.64 21.64 -4.53
CA ILE A 90 -14.59 23.12 -4.49
C ILE A 90 -15.72 23.72 -5.35
N TYR A 91 -15.95 23.17 -6.54
CA TYR A 91 -17.01 23.64 -7.43
C TYR A 91 -18.40 23.51 -6.78
N SER A 92 -18.67 22.41 -6.10
CA SER A 92 -19.94 22.18 -5.40
C SER A 92 -20.14 23.12 -4.19
N LEU A 93 -19.05 23.59 -3.57
CA LEU A 93 -19.10 24.49 -2.41
C LEU A 93 -19.14 25.97 -2.80
N LYS A 94 -18.91 26.33 -4.07
CA LYS A 94 -18.84 27.75 -4.51
C LYS A 94 -20.15 28.52 -4.37
N GLY A 95 -21.27 27.82 -4.16
CA GLY A 95 -22.60 28.42 -4.08
C GLY A 95 -22.98 29.17 -5.36
N THR A 96 -23.40 30.42 -5.20
CA THR A 96 -23.83 31.33 -6.27
C THR A 96 -22.69 32.12 -6.91
N LYS A 97 -21.46 32.05 -6.37
CA LYS A 97 -20.31 32.80 -6.90
C LYS A 97 -19.97 32.35 -8.32
N ASP A 98 -19.67 33.31 -9.21
CA ASP A 98 -19.21 33.04 -10.59
C ASP A 98 -17.73 32.63 -10.66
N LEU A 99 -17.28 31.82 -9.69
CA LEU A 99 -15.93 31.27 -9.68
C LEU A 99 -15.84 30.09 -10.65
N LYS A 100 -14.76 30.08 -11.43
CA LYS A 100 -14.40 29.02 -12.37
C LYS A 100 -13.26 28.18 -11.80
N VAL A 101 -13.54 26.88 -11.64
CA VAL A 101 -12.58 25.88 -11.16
C VAL A 101 -12.17 24.99 -12.32
N LEU A 102 -10.87 24.73 -12.49
CA LEU A 102 -10.36 23.85 -13.54
C LEU A 102 -9.37 22.82 -12.97
N ALA A 103 -9.67 21.55 -13.20
CA ALA A 103 -8.71 20.47 -13.00
C ALA A 103 -7.73 20.33 -14.20
N VAL A 104 -6.43 20.30 -13.94
CA VAL A 104 -5.37 20.13 -14.95
C VAL A 104 -4.43 18.98 -14.59
N TYR A 105 -4.39 17.97 -15.45
CA TYR A 105 -3.58 16.77 -15.23
C TYR A 105 -3.19 16.08 -16.54
N GLY A 106 -2.18 15.19 -16.46
CA GLY A 106 -1.67 14.39 -17.57
C GLY A 106 -2.72 13.44 -18.19
N GLY A 107 -2.49 12.91 -19.39
CA GLY A 107 -3.37 11.91 -20.02
C GLY A 107 -4.73 12.41 -20.55
N ALA A 108 -5.12 13.64 -20.23
CA ALA A 108 -6.21 14.35 -20.91
C ALA A 108 -5.64 15.34 -21.96
N SER A 109 -6.45 15.69 -22.96
CA SER A 109 -6.07 16.66 -24.02
C SER A 109 -5.62 17.98 -23.39
N ILE A 110 -4.38 18.33 -23.68
CA ILE A 110 -3.79 19.59 -23.21
C ILE A 110 -4.40 20.78 -23.92
N GLU A 111 -4.80 20.63 -25.18
CA GLU A 111 -5.47 21.66 -25.99
C GLU A 111 -6.78 22.10 -25.35
N ASN A 112 -7.58 21.15 -24.83
CA ASN A 112 -8.81 21.46 -24.12
C ASN A 112 -8.54 22.21 -22.80
N GLN A 113 -7.52 21.82 -22.04
CA GLN A 113 -7.12 22.54 -20.82
C GLN A 113 -6.61 23.96 -21.15
N ILE A 114 -5.84 24.12 -22.22
CA ILE A 114 -5.38 25.43 -22.72
C ILE A 114 -6.56 26.30 -23.13
N LYS A 115 -7.55 25.75 -23.85
CA LYS A 115 -8.76 26.47 -24.26
C LYS A 115 -9.53 26.98 -23.04
N LYS A 116 -9.72 26.14 -22.02
CA LYS A 116 -10.40 26.51 -20.77
C LYS A 116 -9.63 27.59 -20.00
N LEU A 117 -8.31 27.45 -19.84
CA LEU A 117 -7.47 28.48 -19.19
C LEU A 117 -7.57 29.83 -19.92
N LYS A 118 -7.53 29.84 -21.25
CA LYS A 118 -7.69 31.07 -22.05
C LYS A 118 -9.07 31.72 -21.90
N SER A 119 -10.10 30.97 -21.53
CA SER A 119 -11.45 31.50 -21.26
C SER A 119 -11.61 32.15 -19.88
N GLY A 120 -10.53 32.14 -19.08
CA GLY A 120 -10.51 32.64 -17.72
C GLY A 120 -10.88 31.58 -16.68
N VAL A 121 -10.06 31.45 -15.65
CA VAL A 121 -10.17 30.47 -14.56
C VAL A 121 -9.64 31.12 -13.28
N ASP A 122 -10.34 30.95 -12.16
CA ASP A 122 -10.00 31.54 -10.87
C ASP A 122 -9.22 30.57 -9.98
N ILE A 123 -9.60 29.28 -10.04
CA ILE A 123 -8.99 28.22 -9.22
C ILE A 123 -8.50 27.10 -10.13
N VAL A 124 -7.21 26.77 -10.02
CA VAL A 124 -6.61 25.62 -10.72
C VAL A 124 -6.28 24.53 -9.71
N VAL A 125 -6.78 23.33 -9.96
CA VAL A 125 -6.42 22.12 -9.24
C VAL A 125 -5.64 21.23 -10.18
N GLY A 126 -4.48 20.70 -9.81
CA GLY A 126 -3.72 19.90 -10.78
C GLY A 126 -2.58 19.06 -10.26
N THR A 127 -2.09 18.19 -11.14
CA THR A 127 -0.89 17.39 -10.87
C THR A 127 0.37 18.18 -11.22
N PRO A 128 1.46 18.11 -10.43
CA PRO A 128 2.67 18.93 -10.62
C PRO A 128 3.21 18.96 -12.05
N GLY A 129 3.37 17.80 -12.69
CA GLY A 129 3.89 17.72 -14.06
C GLY A 129 3.05 18.48 -15.10
N ARG A 130 1.71 18.36 -15.07
CA ARG A 130 0.85 19.09 -16.02
C ARG A 130 0.80 20.59 -15.74
N VAL A 131 0.83 20.99 -14.46
CA VAL A 131 0.92 22.41 -14.07
C VAL A 131 2.21 23.01 -14.62
N MET A 132 3.34 22.32 -14.44
CA MET A 132 4.64 22.71 -15.00
C MET A 132 4.58 22.84 -16.54
N ASP A 133 3.99 21.88 -17.25
CA ASP A 133 3.86 21.93 -18.70
C ASP A 133 3.08 23.16 -19.18
N LEU A 134 1.97 23.49 -18.50
CA LEU A 134 1.13 24.63 -18.83
C LEU A 134 1.81 25.97 -18.51
N MET A 135 2.61 26.02 -17.43
CA MET A 135 3.45 27.17 -17.08
C MET A 135 4.58 27.38 -18.09
N ARG A 136 5.28 26.31 -18.52
CA ARG A 136 6.33 26.38 -19.55
C ARG A 136 5.78 26.89 -20.88
N LYS A 137 4.55 26.51 -21.23
CA LYS A 137 3.83 27.02 -22.41
C LYS A 137 3.31 28.46 -22.23
N LYS A 138 3.51 29.08 -21.07
CA LYS A 138 3.04 30.43 -20.70
C LYS A 138 1.52 30.60 -20.79
N VAL A 139 0.77 29.51 -20.63
CA VAL A 139 -0.71 29.52 -20.64
C VAL A 139 -1.25 29.61 -19.22
N LEU A 140 -0.58 28.98 -18.26
CA LEU A 140 -0.89 29.10 -16.84
C LEU A 140 0.09 30.09 -16.20
N LYS A 141 -0.46 31.18 -15.68
CA LYS A 141 0.27 32.19 -14.88
C LYS A 141 -0.01 31.93 -13.40
N VAL A 142 1.04 31.97 -12.58
CA VAL A 142 0.99 31.64 -11.15
C VAL A 142 1.71 32.70 -10.30
N ASP A 143 2.00 33.85 -10.89
CA ASP A 143 2.73 34.98 -10.32
C ASP A 143 1.83 35.95 -9.55
N ASN A 144 0.54 35.63 -9.39
CA ASN A 144 -0.43 36.46 -8.67
C ASN A 144 -1.47 35.60 -7.93
N LEU A 145 -0.98 34.67 -7.11
CA LEU A 145 -1.81 33.80 -6.29
C LEU A 145 -2.13 34.46 -4.94
N ASP A 146 -3.36 34.31 -4.49
CA ASP A 146 -3.76 34.53 -3.10
C ASP A 146 -3.55 33.27 -2.26
N TYR A 147 -3.69 32.09 -2.88
CA TYR A 147 -3.53 30.79 -2.23
C TYR A 147 -2.70 29.79 -3.04
N PHE A 148 -1.85 29.05 -2.36
CA PHE A 148 -1.16 27.88 -2.89
C PHE A 148 -1.31 26.71 -1.93
N VAL A 149 -1.83 25.58 -2.41
CA VAL A 149 -2.13 24.41 -1.57
C VAL A 149 -1.36 23.20 -2.08
N LEU A 150 -0.74 22.45 -1.16
CA LEU A 150 -0.29 21.07 -1.40
C LEU A 150 -1.24 20.14 -0.65
N ASP A 151 -2.05 19.37 -1.38
CA ASP A 151 -2.88 18.31 -0.78
C ASP A 151 -2.24 16.94 -0.99
N GLU A 152 -2.26 16.11 0.04
CA GLU A 152 -1.50 14.85 0.14
C GLU A 152 0.00 15.05 -0.18
N ALA A 153 0.61 16.02 0.51
CA ALA A 153 1.99 16.44 0.25
C ALA A 153 3.02 15.31 0.43
N ASP A 154 2.85 14.45 1.43
CA ASP A 154 3.67 13.24 1.61
C ASP A 154 3.61 12.30 0.40
N GLU A 155 2.44 12.12 -0.18
CA GLU A 155 2.27 11.25 -1.35
C GLU A 155 2.91 11.83 -2.61
N MET A 156 2.86 13.15 -2.80
CA MET A 156 3.58 13.78 -3.91
C MET A 156 5.09 13.54 -3.83
N LEU A 157 5.67 13.48 -2.62
CA LEU A 157 7.08 13.13 -2.45
C LEU A 157 7.36 11.67 -2.81
N ASN A 158 6.50 10.75 -2.36
CA ASN A 158 6.62 9.32 -2.66
C ASN A 158 6.58 9.05 -4.17
N MET A 159 5.88 9.89 -4.92
CA MET A 159 5.79 9.84 -6.38
C MET A 159 6.95 10.54 -7.10
N GLY A 160 7.88 11.15 -6.37
CA GLY A 160 9.05 11.82 -6.94
C GLY A 160 8.77 13.24 -7.46
N PHE A 161 7.66 13.88 -7.09
CA PHE A 161 7.31 15.23 -7.56
C PHE A 161 8.03 16.37 -6.82
N LEU A 162 9.01 16.07 -5.96
CA LEU A 162 9.68 17.07 -5.15
C LEU A 162 10.28 18.22 -6.00
N GLU A 163 11.04 17.87 -7.03
CA GLU A 163 11.69 18.85 -7.92
C GLU A 163 10.65 19.69 -8.69
N ASP A 164 9.56 19.06 -9.15
CA ASP A 164 8.47 19.75 -9.84
C ASP A 164 7.77 20.76 -8.91
N ILE A 165 7.51 20.37 -7.66
CA ILE A 165 6.88 21.24 -6.65
C ILE A 165 7.77 22.47 -6.37
N GLU A 166 9.06 22.26 -6.14
CA GLU A 166 9.99 23.37 -5.90
C GLU A 166 10.05 24.32 -7.10
N ALA A 167 10.11 23.77 -8.32
CA ALA A 167 10.15 24.58 -9.54
C ALA A 167 8.86 25.39 -9.76
N ILE A 168 7.69 24.84 -9.40
CA ILE A 168 6.43 25.60 -9.42
C ILE A 168 6.49 26.73 -8.40
N LEU A 169 6.85 26.43 -7.15
CA LEU A 169 6.90 27.40 -6.06
C LEU A 169 7.84 28.58 -6.38
N GLU A 170 8.99 28.33 -7.00
CA GLU A 170 9.92 29.38 -7.44
C GLU A 170 9.36 30.35 -8.48
N LYS A 171 8.21 30.05 -9.11
CA LYS A 171 7.54 30.92 -10.08
C LYS A 171 6.32 31.64 -9.51
N THR A 172 6.01 31.41 -8.24
CA THR A 172 4.87 32.04 -7.57
C THR A 172 5.27 33.31 -6.82
N ASN A 173 4.31 34.19 -6.52
CA ASN A 173 4.51 35.41 -5.72
C ASN A 173 4.69 35.12 -4.23
N ASP A 174 5.39 36.02 -3.51
CA ASP A 174 5.71 35.82 -2.09
C ASP A 174 4.52 36.04 -1.14
N GLU A 175 3.60 36.96 -1.46
CA GLU A 175 2.50 37.38 -0.55
C GLU A 175 1.31 36.39 -0.45
N LYS A 176 1.38 35.27 -1.17
CA LYS A 176 0.34 34.24 -1.21
C LYS A 176 0.25 33.46 0.10
N LYS A 177 -0.93 33.01 0.52
CA LYS A 177 -1.08 32.06 1.64
C LYS A 177 -0.78 30.63 1.16
N MET A 178 0.31 30.05 1.66
CA MET A 178 0.64 28.64 1.45
C MET A 178 0.02 27.71 2.50
N LEU A 179 -0.59 26.61 2.05
CA LEU A 179 -1.26 25.60 2.88
C LEU A 179 -0.79 24.18 2.53
N PHE A 180 -0.21 23.46 3.48
CA PHE A 180 0.20 22.06 3.28
C PHE A 180 -0.72 21.12 4.06
N PHE A 181 -1.38 20.20 3.36
CA PHE A 181 -2.22 19.16 3.95
C PHE A 181 -1.60 17.79 3.71
N SER A 182 -1.43 17.04 4.80
CA SER A 182 -0.73 15.76 4.73
C SER A 182 -1.12 14.85 5.89
N ALA A 183 -1.12 13.53 5.67
CA ALA A 183 -1.33 12.58 6.76
C ALA A 183 -0.07 12.49 7.64
N THR A 184 1.09 12.52 6.99
CA THR A 184 2.42 12.52 7.62
C THR A 184 3.22 13.76 7.25
N ILE A 185 4.21 14.11 8.06
CA ILE A 185 5.08 15.26 7.76
C ILE A 185 6.53 14.76 7.70
N PRO A 186 6.94 14.18 6.56
CA PRO A 186 8.32 13.71 6.39
C PRO A 186 9.30 14.90 6.35
N LYS A 187 10.58 14.62 6.58
CA LYS A 187 11.64 15.65 6.64
C LYS A 187 11.71 16.52 5.38
N ALA A 188 11.43 15.94 4.21
CA ALA A 188 11.42 16.67 2.95
C ALA A 188 10.27 17.69 2.87
N ILE A 189 9.04 17.36 3.31
CA ILE A 189 7.95 18.35 3.42
C ILE A 189 8.33 19.45 4.41
N MET A 190 8.91 19.10 5.56
CA MET A 190 9.40 20.12 6.51
C MET A 190 10.49 21.02 5.91
N ALA A 191 11.33 20.50 5.02
CA ALA A 191 12.35 21.30 4.35
C ALA A 191 11.73 22.32 3.39
N ILE A 192 10.72 21.90 2.60
CA ILE A 192 9.94 22.81 1.74
C ILE A 192 9.25 23.88 2.59
N ALA A 193 8.57 23.47 3.68
CA ALA A 193 7.90 24.41 4.57
C ALA A 193 8.88 25.42 5.17
N LYS A 194 10.06 25.00 5.65
CA LYS A 194 11.07 25.93 6.17
C LYS A 194 11.58 26.92 5.12
N ARG A 195 11.66 26.50 3.85
CA ARG A 195 12.16 27.33 2.75
C ARG A 195 11.12 28.33 2.24
N PHE A 196 9.87 27.91 2.09
CA PHE A 196 8.81 28.69 1.44
C PHE A 196 7.74 29.21 2.41
N MET A 197 7.73 28.75 3.67
CA MET A 197 6.77 29.11 4.72
C MET A 197 7.50 29.36 6.05
N PRO A 198 8.41 30.35 6.13
CA PRO A 198 9.25 30.56 7.32
C PRO A 198 8.42 30.76 8.61
N GLU A 199 7.28 31.44 8.51
CA GLU A 199 6.28 31.56 9.58
C GLU A 199 5.04 30.74 9.22
N HIS A 200 4.90 29.55 9.82
CA HIS A 200 3.73 28.69 9.64
C HIS A 200 3.22 28.14 10.96
N LYS A 201 1.90 27.99 11.09
CA LYS A 201 1.31 27.22 12.19
C LYS A 201 1.14 25.76 11.79
N LEU A 202 1.49 24.87 12.71
CA LEU A 202 1.31 23.43 12.55
C LEU A 202 0.08 22.99 13.33
N LEU A 203 -1.01 22.71 12.61
CA LEU A 203 -2.27 22.28 13.18
C LEU A 203 -2.40 20.78 13.02
N LYS A 204 -2.44 20.05 14.14
CA LYS A 204 -2.54 18.60 14.16
C LYS A 204 -3.86 18.17 14.74
N VAL A 205 -4.61 17.37 13.99
CA VAL A 205 -5.72 16.62 14.57
C VAL A 205 -5.11 15.48 15.38
N GLU A 206 -5.45 15.41 16.67
CA GLU A 206 -5.03 14.29 17.50
C GLU A 206 -5.47 12.98 16.84
N LYS A 207 -4.54 12.02 16.77
CA LYS A 207 -4.88 10.68 16.33
C LYS A 207 -5.84 10.09 17.37
N LYS A 208 -7.16 10.22 17.15
CA LYS A 208 -8.07 9.18 17.62
C LYS A 208 -7.50 7.88 17.07
N GLU A 209 -7.32 6.89 17.93
CA GLU A 209 -6.91 5.55 17.53
C GLU A 209 -7.65 5.20 16.24
N LEU A 210 -6.90 4.70 15.24
CA LEU A 210 -7.43 4.54 13.89
C LEU A 210 -8.84 3.94 13.95
N THR A 211 -9.64 4.26 12.94
CA THR A 211 -10.88 3.57 12.56
C THR A 211 -10.75 2.04 12.37
N THR A 212 -9.65 1.43 12.83
CA THR A 212 -9.38 0.00 12.95
C THR A 212 -10.37 -0.75 13.82
N ASN A 213 -11.18 -0.07 14.64
CA ASN A 213 -12.21 -0.77 15.43
C ASN A 213 -13.35 -1.34 14.57
N LEU A 214 -13.59 -0.79 13.36
CA LEU A 214 -14.64 -1.27 12.46
C LEU A 214 -14.11 -2.13 11.31
N THR A 215 -12.80 -2.13 11.08
CA THR A 215 -12.17 -2.96 10.05
C THR A 215 -11.54 -4.20 10.67
N GLU A 216 -12.13 -5.36 10.44
CA GLU A 216 -11.50 -6.63 10.72
C GLU A 216 -10.29 -6.81 9.82
N GLN A 217 -9.14 -7.16 10.40
CA GLN A 217 -7.88 -7.29 9.69
C GLN A 217 -7.38 -8.72 9.82
N ILE A 218 -7.31 -9.42 8.69
CA ILE A 218 -6.85 -10.79 8.62
C ILE A 218 -5.72 -10.93 7.61
N TYR A 219 -4.89 -11.96 7.78
CA TYR A 219 -3.89 -12.33 6.80
C TYR A 219 -3.87 -13.85 6.58
N TYR A 220 -3.65 -14.22 5.33
CA TYR A 220 -3.42 -15.59 4.90
C TYR A 220 -1.95 -15.76 4.52
N GLU A 221 -1.33 -16.82 5.02
CA GLU A 221 0.01 -17.22 4.63
C GLU A 221 -0.08 -18.10 3.37
N VAL A 222 0.45 -17.62 2.25
CA VAL A 222 0.25 -18.23 0.92
C VAL A 222 1.55 -18.27 0.12
N LYS A 223 1.79 -19.32 -0.68
CA LYS A 223 2.90 -19.28 -1.64
C LYS A 223 2.58 -18.30 -2.75
N GLN A 224 3.62 -17.80 -3.41
CA GLN A 224 3.46 -16.88 -4.53
C GLN A 224 2.67 -17.50 -5.69
N GLU A 225 2.88 -18.79 -5.97
CA GLU A 225 2.16 -19.55 -7.02
C GLU A 225 0.68 -19.77 -6.68
N ASP A 226 0.36 -19.91 -5.38
CA ASP A 226 -1.00 -20.20 -4.91
C ASP A 226 -1.85 -18.95 -4.69
N LYS A 227 -1.26 -17.73 -4.74
CA LYS A 227 -1.96 -16.47 -4.45
C LYS A 227 -3.21 -16.26 -5.29
N PHE A 228 -3.18 -16.62 -6.58
CA PHE A 228 -4.33 -16.42 -7.45
C PHE A 228 -5.48 -17.37 -7.10
N GLU A 229 -5.18 -18.63 -6.81
CA GLU A 229 -6.20 -19.58 -6.38
C GLU A 229 -6.76 -19.17 -5.01
N ALA A 230 -5.90 -18.73 -4.09
CA ALA A 230 -6.32 -18.18 -2.80
C ALA A 230 -7.24 -16.95 -2.96
N LEU A 231 -6.98 -16.09 -3.95
CA LEU A 231 -7.86 -14.97 -4.27
C LEU A 231 -9.25 -15.46 -4.67
N CYS A 232 -9.33 -16.42 -5.59
CA CYS A 232 -10.61 -16.97 -6.05
C CYS A 232 -11.39 -17.58 -4.88
N ARG A 233 -10.74 -18.37 -4.04
CA ARG A 233 -11.35 -18.98 -2.85
C ARG A 233 -11.93 -17.95 -1.88
N VAL A 234 -11.21 -16.86 -1.63
CA VAL A 234 -11.71 -15.76 -0.79
C VAL A 234 -12.91 -15.07 -1.43
N LEU A 235 -12.86 -14.81 -2.74
CA LEU A 235 -13.96 -14.18 -3.47
C LEU A 235 -15.22 -15.06 -3.50
N ASP A 236 -15.05 -16.38 -3.64
CA ASP A 236 -16.14 -17.34 -3.66
C ASP A 236 -16.77 -17.60 -2.28
N TYR A 237 -15.98 -17.44 -1.22
CA TYR A 237 -16.44 -17.58 0.16
C TYR A 237 -17.20 -16.32 0.63
N GLU A 238 -16.76 -15.13 0.21
CA GLU A 238 -17.37 -13.86 0.59
C GLU A 238 -18.53 -13.47 -0.34
N GLN A 239 -19.76 -13.87 0.02
CA GLN A 239 -20.96 -13.68 -0.82
C GLN A 239 -21.23 -12.23 -1.26
N ASP A 240 -20.95 -11.25 -0.41
CA ASP A 240 -21.16 -9.81 -0.68
C ASP A 240 -19.86 -9.06 -0.96
N PHE A 241 -18.93 -9.71 -1.67
CA PHE A 241 -17.66 -9.08 -2.01
C PHE A 241 -17.88 -7.84 -2.90
N TYR A 242 -17.53 -6.67 -2.36
CA TYR A 242 -17.45 -5.42 -3.10
C TYR A 242 -16.22 -4.67 -2.62
N GLY A 243 -15.16 -4.69 -3.44
CA GLY A 243 -13.84 -4.36 -2.93
C GLY A 243 -12.75 -4.08 -3.95
N ILE A 244 -11.62 -3.64 -3.42
CA ILE A 244 -10.40 -3.38 -4.19
C ILE A 244 -9.35 -4.47 -3.87
N VAL A 245 -8.76 -5.04 -4.91
CA VAL A 245 -7.61 -5.92 -4.86
C VAL A 245 -6.35 -5.14 -5.21
N PHE A 246 -5.47 -4.93 -4.23
CA PHE A 246 -4.23 -4.18 -4.39
C PHE A 246 -3.05 -5.05 -4.78
N CYS A 247 -2.49 -4.74 -5.95
CA CYS A 247 -1.28 -5.35 -6.50
C CYS A 247 -0.11 -4.36 -6.46
N ARG A 248 1.12 -4.88 -6.55
CA ARG A 248 2.35 -4.08 -6.48
C ARG A 248 2.68 -3.39 -7.78
N THR A 249 2.47 -4.07 -8.90
CA THR A 249 2.92 -3.59 -10.23
C THR A 249 1.76 -3.56 -11.21
N LYS A 250 1.90 -2.74 -12.26
CA LYS A 250 0.91 -2.64 -13.35
C LYS A 250 0.70 -4.00 -14.04
N SER A 251 1.80 -4.70 -14.32
CA SER A 251 1.76 -6.04 -14.92
C SER A 251 1.06 -7.06 -14.03
N GLU A 252 1.20 -6.96 -12.70
CA GLU A 252 0.48 -7.85 -11.77
C GLU A 252 -1.02 -7.52 -11.75
N VAL A 253 -1.38 -6.23 -11.82
CA VAL A 253 -2.78 -5.82 -11.98
C VAL A 253 -3.39 -6.40 -13.25
N ASP A 254 -2.71 -6.28 -14.39
CA ASP A 254 -3.17 -6.82 -15.68
C ASP A 254 -3.33 -8.35 -15.63
N ASP A 255 -2.33 -9.07 -15.11
CA ASP A 255 -2.35 -10.53 -15.00
C ASP A 255 -3.50 -11.02 -14.10
N VAL A 256 -3.64 -10.45 -12.90
CA VAL A 256 -4.71 -10.82 -11.96
C VAL A 256 -6.08 -10.51 -12.56
N THR A 257 -6.26 -9.35 -13.19
CA THR A 257 -7.55 -8.96 -13.80
C THR A 257 -7.94 -9.90 -14.93
N ASN A 258 -7.01 -10.22 -15.83
CA ASN A 258 -7.30 -11.12 -16.95
C ASN A 258 -7.65 -12.53 -16.47
N LYS A 259 -6.96 -13.03 -15.44
CA LYS A 259 -7.28 -14.34 -14.85
C LYS A 259 -8.63 -14.34 -14.12
N LEU A 260 -8.97 -13.25 -13.41
CA LEU A 260 -10.30 -13.10 -12.79
C LEU A 260 -11.42 -13.08 -13.84
N LYS A 261 -11.26 -12.30 -14.92
CA LYS A 261 -12.21 -12.28 -16.04
C LYS A 261 -12.34 -13.65 -16.72
N ALA A 262 -11.24 -14.38 -16.88
CA ALA A 262 -11.26 -15.73 -17.43
C ALA A 262 -11.96 -16.76 -16.53
N ARG A 263 -12.07 -16.47 -15.23
CA ARG A 263 -12.85 -17.23 -14.23
C ARG A 263 -14.26 -16.64 -14.04
N ASN A 264 -14.73 -15.78 -14.95
CA ASN A 264 -16.05 -15.12 -14.92
C ASN A 264 -16.33 -14.21 -13.72
N TYR A 265 -15.30 -13.70 -13.04
CA TYR A 265 -15.52 -12.64 -12.04
C TYR A 265 -15.70 -11.27 -12.68
N ASP A 266 -16.61 -10.47 -12.14
CA ASP A 266 -16.87 -9.08 -12.54
C ASP A 266 -15.77 -8.12 -12.06
N ALA A 267 -14.60 -8.25 -12.67
CA ALA A 267 -13.39 -7.51 -12.32
C ALA A 267 -12.95 -6.54 -13.42
N GLU A 268 -12.38 -5.39 -13.03
CA GLU A 268 -11.69 -4.48 -13.95
C GLU A 268 -10.43 -3.88 -13.31
N CYS A 269 -9.45 -3.51 -14.15
CA CYS A 269 -8.17 -2.98 -13.69
C CYS A 269 -8.11 -1.46 -13.68
N ILE A 270 -7.38 -0.90 -12.71
CA ILE A 270 -6.99 0.51 -12.68
C ILE A 270 -5.49 0.65 -12.33
N HIS A 271 -4.70 1.11 -13.30
CA HIS A 271 -3.28 1.48 -13.11
C HIS A 271 -2.89 2.63 -14.03
N GLY A 272 -1.64 3.09 -13.94
CA GLY A 272 -1.17 4.32 -14.61
C GLY A 272 -1.09 4.26 -16.14
N ASP A 273 -1.19 3.08 -16.76
CA ASP A 273 -1.15 2.93 -18.22
C ASP A 273 -2.56 2.81 -18.84
N ILE A 274 -3.60 2.65 -17.99
CA ILE A 274 -4.99 2.69 -18.43
C ILE A 274 -5.33 4.11 -18.89
N THR A 275 -5.93 4.21 -20.07
CA THR A 275 -6.37 5.51 -20.60
C THR A 275 -7.44 6.13 -19.70
N GLN A 276 -7.52 7.46 -19.67
CA GLN A 276 -8.48 8.14 -18.79
C GLN A 276 -9.94 7.73 -19.09
N ALA A 277 -10.28 7.51 -20.36
CA ALA A 277 -11.61 7.10 -20.77
C ALA A 277 -11.98 5.70 -20.24
N LEU A 278 -11.06 4.74 -20.37
CA LEU A 278 -11.28 3.38 -19.84
C LEU A 278 -11.34 3.37 -18.31
N ARG A 279 -10.48 4.16 -17.67
CA ARG A 279 -10.48 4.32 -16.21
C ARG A 279 -11.80 4.88 -15.70
N GLN A 280 -12.32 5.93 -16.33
CA GLN A 280 -13.62 6.51 -15.97
C GLN A 280 -14.73 5.48 -16.16
N LYS A 281 -14.73 4.76 -17.28
CA LYS A 281 -15.71 3.68 -17.53
C LYS A 281 -15.67 2.60 -16.45
N ALA A 282 -14.48 2.13 -16.07
CA ALA A 282 -14.30 1.14 -15.00
C ALA A 282 -14.85 1.65 -13.67
N LEU A 283 -14.54 2.90 -13.31
CA LEU A 283 -15.05 3.54 -12.09
C LEU A 283 -16.57 3.72 -12.12
N ASP A 284 -17.15 4.12 -13.25
CA ASP A 284 -18.59 4.30 -13.38
C ASP A 284 -19.33 2.97 -13.24
N LEU A 285 -18.80 1.89 -13.83
CA LEU A 285 -19.37 0.54 -13.71
C LEU A 285 -19.23 0.00 -12.27
N PHE A 286 -18.10 0.24 -11.62
CA PHE A 286 -17.86 -0.15 -10.24
C PHE A 286 -18.77 0.61 -9.27
N LYS A 287 -18.92 1.94 -9.42
CA LYS A 287 -19.87 2.76 -8.64
C LYS A 287 -21.32 2.30 -8.77
N LYS A 288 -21.70 1.77 -9.95
CA LYS A 288 -23.03 1.20 -10.22
C LYS A 288 -23.18 -0.24 -9.70
N LYS A 289 -22.15 -0.81 -9.05
CA LYS A 289 -22.08 -2.22 -8.63
C LYS A 289 -22.27 -3.24 -9.75
N ILE A 290 -22.03 -2.83 -11.00
CA ILE A 290 -21.98 -3.76 -12.14
C ILE A 290 -20.66 -4.55 -12.09
N LEU A 291 -19.59 -3.90 -11.65
CA LEU A 291 -18.33 -4.54 -11.28
C LEU A 291 -18.27 -4.64 -9.77
N THR A 292 -17.92 -5.82 -9.25
CA THR A 292 -17.76 -6.06 -7.81
C THR A 292 -16.30 -6.00 -7.37
N ILE A 293 -15.36 -6.17 -8.32
CA ILE A 293 -13.92 -6.23 -8.05
C ILE A 293 -13.17 -5.17 -8.85
N LEU A 294 -12.36 -4.38 -8.15
CA LEU A 294 -11.43 -3.45 -8.77
C LEU A 294 -9.99 -3.85 -8.46
N VAL A 295 -9.20 -4.19 -9.47
CA VAL A 295 -7.78 -4.54 -9.28
C VAL A 295 -6.93 -3.31 -9.53
N ALA A 296 -6.12 -2.89 -8.56
CA ALA A 296 -5.41 -1.62 -8.66
C ALA A 296 -3.99 -1.63 -8.06
N THR A 297 -3.17 -0.67 -8.51
CA THR A 297 -1.94 -0.29 -7.81
C THR A 297 -2.21 0.82 -6.81
N ASP A 298 -1.33 1.01 -5.82
CA ASP A 298 -1.45 2.09 -4.82
C ASP A 298 -1.68 3.46 -5.46
N VAL A 299 -0.87 3.80 -6.46
CA VAL A 299 -0.93 5.10 -7.15
C VAL A 299 -2.28 5.28 -7.82
N ALA A 300 -2.84 4.21 -8.39
CA ALA A 300 -4.10 4.25 -9.09
C ALA A 300 -5.30 4.30 -8.13
N ALA A 301 -5.21 3.69 -6.96
CA ALA A 301 -6.32 3.65 -6.02
C ALA A 301 -6.42 4.90 -5.12
N ARG A 302 -5.37 5.74 -5.11
CA ARG A 302 -5.39 7.04 -4.43
C ARG A 302 -6.32 8.03 -5.13
N GLY A 303 -7.16 8.69 -4.33
CA GLY A 303 -8.14 9.64 -4.85
C GLY A 303 -9.27 8.99 -5.66
N ILE A 304 -9.47 7.67 -5.59
CA ILE A 304 -10.71 7.08 -6.11
C ILE A 304 -11.82 7.33 -5.10
N ASP A 305 -12.92 7.94 -5.57
CA ASP A 305 -14.15 8.18 -4.83
C ASP A 305 -15.02 6.91 -4.76
N VAL A 306 -14.48 5.85 -4.19
CA VAL A 306 -15.20 4.59 -3.96
C VAL A 306 -15.13 4.30 -2.46
N SER A 307 -16.01 4.97 -1.72
CA SER A 307 -16.20 4.74 -0.29
C SER A 307 -17.18 3.59 -0.04
N ASN A 308 -17.14 3.04 1.17
CA ASN A 308 -18.03 1.99 1.66
C ASN A 308 -17.85 0.65 0.93
N LEU A 309 -16.60 0.26 0.71
CA LEU A 309 -16.27 -1.10 0.28
C LEU A 309 -16.52 -2.06 1.43
N THR A 310 -17.05 -3.25 1.15
CA THR A 310 -17.15 -4.34 2.13
C THR A 310 -15.77 -4.94 2.40
N HIS A 311 -14.92 -4.99 1.35
CA HIS A 311 -13.65 -5.67 1.40
C HIS A 311 -12.48 -4.87 0.80
N VAL A 312 -11.29 -5.08 1.36
CA VAL A 312 -10.01 -4.70 0.76
C VAL A 312 -9.07 -5.90 0.79
N ILE A 313 -8.55 -6.32 -0.36
CA ILE A 313 -7.58 -7.40 -0.46
C ILE A 313 -6.21 -6.85 -0.84
N ASN A 314 -5.21 -7.03 0.03
CA ASN A 314 -3.81 -6.84 -0.30
C ASN A 314 -3.25 -8.12 -0.93
N TYR A 315 -3.42 -8.28 -2.24
CA TYR A 315 -2.83 -9.39 -2.99
C TYR A 315 -1.29 -9.38 -2.90
N SER A 316 -0.73 -8.18 -2.96
CA SER A 316 0.67 -7.91 -2.68
C SER A 316 0.80 -7.03 -1.45
N ILE A 317 1.58 -7.46 -0.45
CA ILE A 317 1.80 -6.68 0.78
C ILE A 317 2.41 -5.31 0.43
N PRO A 318 1.90 -4.21 1.03
CA PRO A 318 2.44 -2.87 0.81
C PRO A 318 3.87 -2.75 1.35
N GLN A 319 4.66 -1.87 0.71
CA GLN A 319 6.06 -1.64 1.09
C GLN A 319 6.20 -0.74 2.33
N GLU A 320 5.16 0.00 2.70
CA GLU A 320 5.19 0.95 3.81
C GLU A 320 3.95 0.78 4.70
N ALA A 321 4.08 1.05 5.99
CA ALA A 321 2.98 0.90 6.95
C ALA A 321 1.88 1.95 6.70
N GLU A 322 2.27 3.12 6.24
CA GLU A 322 1.39 4.21 5.83
C GLU A 322 0.53 3.79 4.63
N SER A 323 1.15 3.13 3.64
CA SER A 323 0.43 2.57 2.49
C SER A 323 -0.59 1.51 2.94
N TYR A 324 -0.23 0.64 3.88
CA TYR A 324 -1.17 -0.34 4.45
C TYR A 324 -2.41 0.34 5.05
N VAL A 325 -2.20 1.36 5.89
CA VAL A 325 -3.30 2.14 6.50
C VAL A 325 -4.18 2.79 5.43
N HIS A 326 -3.59 3.36 4.37
CA HIS A 326 -4.34 3.98 3.28
C HIS A 326 -5.17 2.99 2.47
N ARG A 327 -4.68 1.76 2.27
CA ARG A 327 -5.41 0.69 1.59
C ARG A 327 -6.58 0.20 2.40
N ILE A 328 -6.35 -0.24 3.64
CA ILE A 328 -7.43 -0.79 4.49
C ILE A 328 -8.46 0.28 4.84
N GLY A 329 -8.03 1.55 4.90
CA GLY A 329 -8.93 2.68 5.08
C GLY A 329 -9.90 2.91 3.92
N ARG A 330 -9.95 2.06 2.87
CA ARG A 330 -11.00 2.09 1.84
C ARG A 330 -12.28 1.36 2.27
N THR A 331 -12.18 0.50 3.28
CA THR A 331 -13.32 -0.16 3.94
C THR A 331 -13.51 0.39 5.36
N GLY A 332 -14.55 -0.08 6.08
CA GLY A 332 -14.79 0.28 7.48
C GLY A 332 -15.10 1.77 7.73
N ARG A 333 -15.81 2.42 6.80
CA ARG A 333 -16.16 3.85 6.86
C ARG A 333 -17.62 4.07 7.25
N ALA A 334 -17.94 5.29 7.71
CA ALA A 334 -19.31 5.73 8.02
C ALA A 334 -20.10 4.81 8.97
N GLY A 335 -19.41 4.18 9.93
CA GLY A 335 -20.03 3.27 10.91
C GLY A 335 -20.25 1.83 10.42
N GLN A 336 -19.96 1.52 9.15
CA GLN A 336 -20.07 0.17 8.62
C GLN A 336 -18.82 -0.67 8.96
N LYS A 337 -19.03 -1.96 9.19
CA LYS A 337 -17.94 -2.92 9.33
C LYS A 337 -17.32 -3.23 7.97
N GLY A 338 -16.05 -3.62 7.98
CA GLY A 338 -15.31 -3.95 6.77
C GLY A 338 -14.24 -5.00 7.03
N VAL A 339 -13.82 -5.72 5.99
CA VAL A 339 -12.78 -6.75 6.11
C VAL A 339 -11.58 -6.38 5.25
N ALA A 340 -10.40 -6.38 5.86
CA ALA A 340 -9.13 -6.17 5.20
C ALA A 340 -8.30 -7.46 5.23
N ILE A 341 -8.14 -8.06 4.07
CA ILE A 341 -7.45 -9.35 3.87
C ILE A 341 -6.07 -9.09 3.30
N THR A 342 -5.02 -9.71 3.86
CA THR A 342 -3.66 -9.57 3.34
C THR A 342 -3.03 -10.92 3.02
N PHE A 343 -2.58 -11.09 1.77
CA PHE A 343 -1.80 -12.25 1.38
C PHE A 343 -0.33 -12.04 1.70
N VAL A 344 0.26 -12.98 2.43
CA VAL A 344 1.63 -12.89 2.91
C VAL A 344 2.39 -14.13 2.51
N THR A 345 3.43 -13.96 1.72
CA THR A 345 4.37 -15.07 1.48
C THR A 345 5.30 -15.28 2.67
N PRO A 346 5.91 -16.47 2.83
CA PRO A 346 6.87 -16.71 3.91
C PRO A 346 8.05 -15.72 3.92
N ARG A 347 8.42 -15.19 2.74
CA ARG A 347 9.47 -14.17 2.59
C ARG A 347 9.02 -12.77 3.03
N GLU A 348 7.72 -12.52 3.03
CA GLU A 348 7.09 -11.25 3.38
C GLU A 348 6.63 -11.19 4.85
N ALA A 349 6.78 -12.29 5.62
CA ALA A 349 6.38 -12.34 7.03
C ALA A 349 7.07 -11.28 7.91
N SER A 350 8.36 -11.01 7.66
CA SER A 350 9.11 -9.95 8.36
C SER A 350 8.54 -8.56 8.06
N LYS A 351 8.00 -8.36 6.86
CA LYS A 351 7.38 -7.11 6.44
C LYS A 351 6.04 -6.91 7.14
N LEU A 352 5.21 -7.95 7.22
CA LEU A 352 3.98 -7.93 8.00
C LEU A 352 4.25 -7.58 9.48
N ALA A 353 5.28 -8.18 10.08
CA ALA A 353 5.67 -7.91 11.45
C ALA A 353 6.08 -6.43 11.65
N GLN A 354 6.79 -5.85 10.68
CA GLN A 354 7.13 -4.41 10.69
C GLN A 354 5.86 -3.55 10.64
N ILE A 355 4.91 -3.88 9.76
CA ILE A 355 3.64 -3.16 9.62
C ILE A 355 2.88 -3.20 10.94
N LYS A 356 2.61 -4.40 11.50
CA LYS A 356 1.93 -4.58 12.80
C LYS A 356 2.55 -3.72 13.90
N ARG A 357 3.88 -3.66 13.97
CA ARG A 357 4.60 -2.88 14.99
C ARG A 357 4.40 -1.37 14.83
N ILE A 358 4.41 -0.86 13.60
CA ILE A 358 4.27 0.58 13.31
C ILE A 358 2.82 1.02 13.46
N THR A 359 1.88 0.24 12.91
CA THR A 359 0.45 0.56 12.95
C THR A 359 -0.16 0.29 14.32
N LYS A 360 0.49 -0.55 15.15
CA LYS A 360 -0.03 -1.06 16.42
C LYS A 360 -1.37 -1.78 16.26
N THR A 361 -1.61 -2.39 15.09
CA THR A 361 -2.82 -3.15 14.81
C THR A 361 -2.55 -4.64 14.99
N ASP A 362 -3.55 -5.35 15.52
CA ASP A 362 -3.57 -6.80 15.42
C ASP A 362 -4.12 -7.19 14.04
N ILE A 363 -3.43 -8.10 13.36
CA ILE A 363 -3.87 -8.66 12.08
C ILE A 363 -3.90 -10.16 12.31
N LYS A 364 -5.10 -10.71 12.43
CA LYS A 364 -5.31 -12.11 12.80
C LYS A 364 -4.84 -13.02 11.68
N ARG A 365 -4.20 -14.13 12.05
CA ARG A 365 -3.92 -15.19 11.08
C ARG A 365 -5.18 -16.00 10.91
N GLU A 366 -5.57 -16.23 9.67
CA GLU A 366 -6.60 -17.20 9.34
C GLU A 366 -6.06 -18.18 8.30
N ASP A 367 -6.76 -19.29 8.14
CA ASP A 367 -6.45 -20.29 7.13
C ASP A 367 -7.37 -20.03 5.92
N ILE A 368 -6.85 -20.21 4.71
CA ILE A 368 -7.64 -19.99 3.49
C ILE A 368 -8.82 -20.97 3.51
N PRO A 369 -10.05 -20.54 3.19
CA PRO A 369 -11.18 -21.45 3.08
C PRO A 369 -10.84 -22.66 2.21
N ASN A 370 -11.18 -23.84 2.72
CA ASN A 370 -11.00 -25.06 1.95
C ASN A 370 -12.14 -25.22 0.92
N VAL A 371 -11.97 -26.15 -0.02
CA VAL A 371 -12.95 -26.32 -1.11
C VAL A 371 -14.33 -26.75 -0.57
N GLU A 372 -14.37 -27.57 0.48
CA GLU A 372 -15.63 -28.01 1.08
C GLU A 372 -16.40 -26.84 1.71
N GLU A 373 -15.70 -25.98 2.45
CA GLU A 373 -16.26 -24.76 3.06
C GLU A 373 -16.81 -23.80 2.01
N ILE A 374 -16.10 -23.62 0.89
CA ILE A 374 -16.57 -22.76 -0.22
C ILE A 374 -17.82 -23.35 -0.86
N LEU A 375 -17.82 -24.65 -1.14
CA LEU A 375 -18.98 -25.33 -1.73
C LEU A 375 -20.18 -25.30 -0.78
N GLU A 376 -19.96 -25.43 0.52
CA GLU A 376 -21.01 -25.29 1.54
C GLU A 376 -21.57 -23.87 1.55
N ALA A 377 -20.71 -22.84 1.61
CA ALA A 377 -21.13 -21.44 1.57
C ALA A 377 -21.92 -21.09 0.28
N LYS A 378 -21.49 -21.58 -0.89
CA LYS A 378 -22.23 -21.39 -2.16
C LYS A 378 -23.60 -22.08 -2.14
N ARG A 379 -23.69 -23.27 -1.56
CA ARG A 379 -24.98 -24.00 -1.44
C ARG A 379 -25.92 -23.26 -0.49
N GLU A 380 -25.42 -22.76 0.63
CA GLU A 380 -26.21 -21.95 1.56
C GLU A 380 -26.72 -20.67 0.90
N ALA A 381 -25.88 -19.97 0.12
CA ALA A 381 -26.27 -18.80 -0.66
C ALA A 381 -27.44 -19.11 -1.61
N LEU A 382 -27.31 -20.18 -2.38
CA LEU A 382 -28.31 -20.60 -3.36
C LEU A 382 -29.66 -20.89 -2.68
N VAL A 383 -29.63 -21.59 -1.55
CA VAL A 383 -30.86 -21.87 -0.77
C VAL A 383 -31.50 -20.58 -0.31
N ALA A 384 -30.72 -19.64 0.23
CA ALA A 384 -31.23 -18.34 0.69
C ALA A 384 -31.88 -17.53 -0.44
N TYR A 385 -31.28 -17.49 -1.64
CA TYR A 385 -31.86 -16.81 -2.79
C TYR A 385 -33.17 -17.46 -3.25
N VAL A 386 -33.22 -18.81 -3.27
CA VAL A 386 -34.45 -19.53 -3.63
C VAL A 386 -35.56 -19.26 -2.60
N ASP A 387 -35.23 -19.25 -1.31
CA ASP A 387 -36.19 -18.94 -0.24
C ASP A 387 -36.75 -17.52 -0.35
N GLU A 388 -35.92 -16.54 -0.75
CA GLU A 388 -36.34 -15.16 -0.97
C GLU A 388 -37.32 -15.05 -2.15
N ILE A 389 -37.02 -15.68 -3.29
CA ILE A 389 -37.91 -15.75 -4.45
C ILE A 389 -39.26 -16.39 -4.08
N ILE A 390 -39.24 -17.47 -3.30
CA ILE A 390 -40.45 -18.13 -2.81
C ILE A 390 -41.26 -17.18 -1.92
N LYS A 391 -40.60 -16.47 -1.01
CA LYS A 391 -41.24 -15.53 -0.09
C LYS A 391 -41.89 -14.35 -0.82
N GLU A 392 -41.26 -13.86 -1.89
CA GLU A 392 -41.78 -12.76 -2.71
C GLU A 392 -42.83 -13.21 -3.74
N ASN A 393 -43.02 -14.52 -3.91
CA ASN A 393 -43.82 -15.14 -4.97
C ASN A 393 -43.35 -14.77 -6.39
N ASP A 394 -42.06 -14.46 -6.56
CA ASP A 394 -41.47 -14.09 -7.87
C ASP A 394 -41.16 -15.32 -8.76
N PHE A 395 -41.89 -16.42 -8.54
CA PHE A 395 -41.80 -17.64 -9.36
C PHE A 395 -43.06 -17.88 -10.21
N ASP A 396 -44.14 -17.10 -10.02
CA ASP A 396 -45.43 -17.32 -10.69
C ASP A 396 -45.31 -17.31 -12.22
N ALA A 397 -44.45 -16.45 -12.78
CA ALA A 397 -44.18 -16.37 -14.22
C ALA A 397 -43.57 -17.66 -14.80
N TYR A 398 -42.94 -18.49 -13.98
CA TYR A 398 -42.29 -19.74 -14.38
C TYR A 398 -43.12 -20.99 -14.07
N LYS A 399 -44.30 -20.85 -13.45
CA LYS A 399 -45.10 -21.97 -12.94
C LYS A 399 -45.53 -22.96 -14.03
N GLU A 400 -46.08 -22.47 -15.14
CA GLU A 400 -46.48 -23.33 -16.27
C GLU A 400 -45.30 -24.08 -16.88
N LEU A 401 -44.13 -23.43 -16.95
CA LEU A 401 -42.90 -24.06 -17.43
C LEU A 401 -42.41 -25.14 -16.46
N ALA A 402 -42.46 -24.87 -15.15
CA ALA A 402 -42.09 -25.83 -14.12
C ALA A 402 -42.99 -27.07 -14.15
N GLU A 403 -44.31 -26.89 -14.28
CA GLU A 403 -45.27 -27.99 -14.45
C GLU A 403 -44.94 -28.84 -15.69
N LYS A 404 -44.65 -28.20 -16.83
CA LYS A 404 -44.23 -28.89 -18.05
C LYS A 404 -42.91 -29.64 -17.91
N LEU A 405 -41.97 -29.11 -17.13
CA LEU A 405 -40.68 -29.76 -16.86
C LEU A 405 -40.85 -30.99 -15.95
N MET A 406 -41.78 -30.93 -15.00
CA MET A 406 -42.07 -32.00 -14.04
C MET A 406 -43.01 -33.09 -14.59
N ASP A 407 -43.74 -32.84 -15.68
CA ASP A 407 -44.67 -33.81 -16.27
C ASP A 407 -43.98 -35.15 -16.60
N GLY A 408 -44.43 -36.21 -15.92
CA GLY A 408 -43.90 -37.57 -16.04
C GLY A 408 -42.45 -37.77 -15.55
N ARG A 409 -41.86 -36.82 -14.81
CA ARG A 409 -40.46 -36.87 -14.34
C ARG A 409 -40.36 -36.67 -12.82
N ASP A 410 -39.30 -37.18 -12.22
CA ASP A 410 -39.02 -36.95 -10.79
C ASP A 410 -38.56 -35.49 -10.56
N ALA A 411 -39.20 -34.82 -9.60
CA ALA A 411 -38.94 -33.41 -9.32
C ALA A 411 -37.48 -33.14 -8.91
N LYS A 412 -36.84 -34.07 -8.18
CA LYS A 412 -35.43 -33.90 -7.78
C LYS A 412 -34.50 -34.05 -8.98
N GLN A 413 -34.77 -34.99 -9.88
CA GLN A 413 -34.01 -35.16 -11.12
C GLN A 413 -34.11 -33.93 -12.02
N VAL A 414 -35.32 -33.36 -12.16
CA VAL A 414 -35.54 -32.14 -12.94
C VAL A 414 -34.78 -30.96 -12.33
N LEU A 415 -34.92 -30.73 -11.02
CA LEU A 415 -34.22 -29.65 -10.32
C LEU A 415 -32.69 -29.81 -10.43
N ALA A 416 -32.16 -31.02 -10.21
CA ALA A 416 -30.73 -31.29 -10.37
C ALA A 416 -30.24 -31.03 -11.81
N SER A 417 -31.06 -31.34 -12.81
CA SER A 417 -30.72 -31.10 -14.22
C SER A 417 -30.71 -29.60 -14.56
N VAL A 418 -31.65 -28.83 -14.01
CA VAL A 418 -31.67 -27.37 -14.15
C VAL A 418 -30.46 -26.75 -13.46
N LEU A 419 -30.16 -27.16 -12.22
CA LEU A 419 -28.98 -26.70 -11.50
C LEU A 419 -27.69 -27.01 -12.26
N ARG A 420 -27.56 -28.22 -12.83
CA ARG A 420 -26.41 -28.60 -13.66
C ARG A 420 -26.33 -27.78 -14.95
N HIS A 421 -27.45 -27.41 -15.55
CA HIS A 421 -27.47 -26.58 -16.76
C HIS A 421 -27.06 -25.14 -16.48
N VAL A 422 -27.48 -24.59 -15.33
CA VAL A 422 -27.22 -23.18 -14.96
C VAL A 422 -25.81 -23.01 -14.38
N TYR A 423 -25.40 -23.89 -13.47
CA TYR A 423 -24.17 -23.75 -12.70
C TYR A 423 -23.01 -24.60 -13.23
N GLU A 424 -23.25 -25.42 -14.27
CA GLU A 424 -22.24 -26.29 -14.88
C GLU A 424 -21.38 -27.02 -13.83
N ASP A 425 -20.09 -26.74 -13.75
CA ASP A 425 -19.11 -27.35 -12.83
C ASP A 425 -18.88 -26.53 -11.54
N GLU A 426 -19.61 -25.45 -11.29
CA GLU A 426 -19.35 -24.52 -10.18
C GLU A 426 -19.47 -25.17 -8.79
N PHE A 427 -20.37 -26.15 -8.65
CA PHE A 427 -20.58 -26.90 -7.42
C PHE A 427 -19.75 -28.20 -7.32
N LEU A 428 -18.87 -28.46 -8.30
CA LEU A 428 -18.00 -29.63 -8.30
C LEU A 428 -16.63 -29.31 -7.68
N PRO A 429 -16.11 -30.18 -6.78
CA PRO A 429 -14.78 -30.00 -6.18
C PRO A 429 -13.65 -29.89 -7.21
N ASP A 430 -13.78 -30.58 -8.34
CA ASP A 430 -12.76 -30.66 -9.40
C ASP A 430 -12.46 -29.31 -10.07
N ASN A 431 -13.33 -28.31 -9.88
CA ASN A 431 -13.14 -26.96 -10.43
C ASN A 431 -12.18 -26.09 -9.59
N TYR A 432 -11.81 -26.55 -8.37
CA TYR A 432 -10.88 -25.85 -7.49
C TYR A 432 -9.54 -26.60 -7.44
N ASN A 433 -8.43 -25.88 -7.58
CA ASN A 433 -7.11 -26.50 -7.44
C ASN A 433 -6.81 -26.77 -5.96
N GLU A 434 -6.17 -27.90 -5.63
CA GLU A 434 -5.67 -28.15 -4.28
C GLU A 434 -4.53 -27.16 -3.94
N ILE A 435 -4.85 -26.16 -3.11
CA ILE A 435 -3.82 -25.39 -2.42
C ILE A 435 -3.28 -26.28 -1.30
N GLN A 436 -2.05 -26.75 -1.43
CA GLN A 436 -1.38 -27.44 -0.33
C GLN A 436 -1.19 -26.46 0.82
N ASP A 437 -1.78 -26.75 1.98
CA ASP A 437 -1.51 -26.05 3.23
C ASP A 437 0.00 -25.92 3.45
N VAL A 438 0.50 -24.71 3.28
CA VAL A 438 1.85 -24.42 3.76
C VAL A 438 1.74 -24.22 5.25
N LYS A 439 1.71 -25.32 6.00
CA LYS A 439 2.17 -25.32 7.38
C LYS A 439 3.66 -25.01 7.37
N VAL A 440 4.01 -23.75 7.16
CA VAL A 440 5.29 -23.21 7.63
C VAL A 440 5.19 -23.29 9.14
N LYS A 441 5.69 -24.40 9.69
CA LYS A 441 6.29 -24.32 11.02
C LYS A 441 7.31 -23.20 10.89
N ILE A 442 7.09 -22.10 11.62
CA ILE A 442 8.15 -21.19 11.99
C ILE A 442 9.11 -22.02 12.84
N ASP A 443 9.95 -22.79 12.16
CA ASP A 443 11.07 -23.49 12.74
C ASP A 443 12.22 -22.52 12.53
N ASP A 444 12.38 -21.58 13.47
CA ASP A 444 13.59 -20.79 13.59
C ASP A 444 14.73 -21.80 13.79
N LYS A 445 15.32 -22.27 12.70
CA LYS A 445 16.39 -23.27 12.73
C LYS A 445 17.71 -22.55 12.94
N THR A 446 18.36 -22.87 14.04
CA THR A 446 19.68 -22.37 14.38
C THR A 446 20.72 -23.43 14.01
N ARG A 447 21.77 -23.01 13.30
CA ARG A 447 22.90 -23.87 13.00
C ARG A 447 23.94 -23.73 14.11
N LEU A 448 24.33 -24.83 14.71
CA LEU A 448 25.33 -24.89 15.77
C LEU A 448 26.65 -25.46 15.25
N PHE A 449 27.75 -24.84 15.66
CA PHE A 449 29.09 -25.38 15.61
C PHE A 449 29.37 -26.12 16.92
N ILE A 450 29.88 -27.34 16.83
CA ILE A 450 30.27 -28.17 17.97
C ILE A 450 31.75 -28.51 17.81
N ALA A 451 32.58 -28.18 18.79
CA ALA A 451 34.02 -28.41 18.79
C ALA A 451 34.43 -29.88 19.03
N LEU A 452 33.69 -30.82 18.43
CA LEU A 452 33.93 -32.26 18.47
C LEU A 452 33.79 -32.82 17.05
N GLY A 453 34.82 -33.51 16.56
CA GLY A 453 34.86 -34.08 15.21
C GLY A 453 35.17 -35.58 15.19
N SER A 454 35.48 -36.09 13.99
CA SER A 454 35.81 -37.50 13.80
C SER A 454 37.10 -37.92 14.52
N LYS A 455 38.09 -37.01 14.66
CA LYS A 455 39.32 -37.27 15.42
C LYS A 455 39.10 -37.34 16.93
N ASP A 456 37.99 -36.77 17.40
CA ASP A 456 37.54 -36.91 18.79
C ASP A 456 36.67 -38.17 18.99
N GLY A 457 36.58 -39.03 17.96
CA GLY A 457 35.85 -40.30 17.99
C GLY A 457 34.34 -40.19 17.75
N TYR A 458 33.86 -39.05 17.26
CA TYR A 458 32.44 -38.83 17.00
C TYR A 458 32.06 -39.17 15.56
N ASN A 459 31.01 -39.98 15.42
CA ASN A 459 30.26 -40.19 14.20
C ASN A 459 28.81 -39.72 14.41
N VAL A 460 27.96 -39.76 13.37
CA VAL A 460 26.60 -39.19 13.44
C VAL A 460 25.81 -39.80 14.60
N GLY A 461 25.89 -41.12 14.78
CA GLY A 461 25.24 -41.81 15.90
C GLY A 461 25.73 -41.32 17.27
N ARG A 462 27.04 -41.28 17.49
CA ARG A 462 27.63 -40.83 18.77
C ARG A 462 27.34 -39.36 19.08
N LEU A 463 27.27 -38.50 18.06
CA LEU A 463 26.93 -37.09 18.24
C LEU A 463 25.45 -36.93 18.64
N LEU A 464 24.55 -37.67 18.00
CA LEU A 464 23.13 -37.67 18.36
C LEU A 464 22.90 -38.24 19.77
N ASP A 465 23.63 -39.29 20.16
CA ASP A 465 23.59 -39.83 21.51
C ASP A 465 24.07 -38.83 22.57
N LEU A 466 25.13 -38.07 22.28
CA LEU A 466 25.64 -37.03 23.17
C LEU A 466 24.59 -35.93 23.39
N LEU A 467 23.96 -35.46 22.31
CA LEU A 467 22.93 -34.42 22.36
C LEU A 467 21.69 -34.90 23.13
N ASN A 468 21.28 -36.14 22.91
CA ASN A 468 20.16 -36.72 23.64
C ASN A 468 20.48 -36.91 25.13
N LYS A 469 21.67 -37.43 25.47
CA LYS A 469 22.06 -37.65 26.88
C LYS A 469 22.29 -36.36 27.66
N LYS A 470 22.94 -35.35 27.05
CA LYS A 470 23.33 -34.13 27.76
C LYS A 470 22.31 -33.00 27.65
N ALA A 471 21.67 -32.84 26.49
CA ALA A 471 20.72 -31.75 26.24
C ALA A 471 19.25 -32.22 26.17
N LYS A 472 18.99 -33.53 26.29
CA LYS A 472 17.65 -34.13 26.11
C LYS A 472 17.00 -33.83 24.76
N THR A 473 17.81 -33.49 23.75
CA THR A 473 17.32 -33.19 22.40
C THR A 473 17.14 -34.48 21.60
N PRO A 474 15.91 -34.82 21.15
CA PRO A 474 15.68 -36.02 20.36
C PRO A 474 16.36 -35.96 18.99
N GLY A 475 16.99 -37.06 18.55
CA GLY A 475 17.72 -37.11 17.27
C GLY A 475 16.89 -36.71 16.04
N ARG A 476 15.56 -36.95 16.05
CA ARG A 476 14.63 -36.50 14.99
C ARG A 476 14.57 -34.98 14.79
N LYS A 477 14.98 -34.19 15.80
CA LYS A 477 15.01 -32.72 15.74
C LYS A 477 16.35 -32.17 15.24
N VAL A 478 17.35 -33.03 15.03
CA VAL A 478 18.68 -32.64 14.56
C VAL A 478 18.78 -32.93 13.06
N LYS A 479 19.01 -31.90 12.26
CA LYS A 479 19.12 -31.97 10.79
C LYS A 479 20.49 -31.48 10.32
N ASP A 480 20.84 -31.75 9.07
CA ASP A 480 22.06 -31.29 8.39
C ASP A 480 23.37 -31.57 9.15
N VAL A 481 23.49 -32.75 9.77
CA VAL A 481 24.67 -33.15 10.53
C VAL A 481 25.87 -33.29 9.61
N LYS A 482 26.89 -32.45 9.80
CA LYS A 482 28.18 -32.53 9.10
C LYS A 482 29.30 -32.73 10.11
N ILE A 483 29.96 -33.87 10.08
CA ILE A 483 31.10 -34.17 10.94
C ILE A 483 32.38 -33.91 10.16
N MET A 484 33.23 -33.05 10.69
CA MET A 484 34.56 -32.75 10.17
C MET A 484 35.62 -33.37 11.09
N ASP A 485 36.88 -33.30 10.70
CA ASP A 485 38.00 -33.85 11.47
C ASP A 485 38.05 -33.39 12.93
N LYS A 486 37.79 -32.10 13.19
CA LYS A 486 37.99 -31.46 14.50
C LYS A 486 36.74 -30.80 15.09
N TYR A 487 35.64 -30.80 14.35
CA TYR A 487 34.39 -30.13 14.73
C TYR A 487 33.23 -30.71 13.94
N SER A 488 32.01 -30.37 14.33
CA SER A 488 30.78 -30.77 13.66
C SER A 488 29.82 -29.60 13.55
N PHE A 489 28.93 -29.66 12.55
CA PHE A 489 27.80 -28.75 12.43
C PHE A 489 26.49 -29.52 12.51
N ILE A 490 25.49 -28.91 13.15
CA ILE A 490 24.13 -29.42 13.18
C ILE A 490 23.14 -28.26 13.01
N THR A 491 21.96 -28.55 12.49
CA THR A 491 20.83 -27.60 12.42
C THR A 491 19.72 -28.11 13.33
N VAL A 492 19.25 -27.27 14.25
CA VAL A 492 18.19 -27.62 15.22
C VAL A 492 17.23 -26.43 15.41
N PRO A 493 15.99 -26.65 15.88
CA PRO A 493 15.10 -25.56 16.27
C PRO A 493 15.74 -24.64 17.34
N LEU A 494 15.41 -23.34 17.34
CA LEU A 494 16.01 -22.32 18.21
C LEU A 494 15.90 -22.66 19.70
N GLN A 495 14.77 -23.23 20.12
CA GLN A 495 14.58 -23.68 21.50
C GLN A 495 15.58 -24.78 21.87
N GLU A 496 15.75 -25.77 21.00
CA GLU A 496 16.74 -26.85 21.19
C GLU A 496 18.17 -26.31 21.16
N ALA A 497 18.44 -25.31 20.31
CA ALA A 497 19.74 -24.67 20.23
C ALA A 497 20.16 -24.04 21.57
N GLN A 498 19.24 -23.35 22.23
CA GLN A 498 19.47 -22.75 23.55
C GLN A 498 19.69 -23.81 24.63
N PHE A 499 18.94 -24.92 24.61
CA PHE A 499 19.14 -26.03 25.55
C PHE A 499 20.51 -26.70 25.35
N ILE A 500 20.90 -26.97 24.11
CA ILE A 500 22.18 -27.58 23.76
C ILE A 500 23.34 -26.68 24.19
N MET A 501 23.28 -25.38 23.89
CA MET A 501 24.32 -24.42 24.28
C MET A 501 24.47 -24.32 25.80
N ARG A 502 23.35 -24.28 26.56
CA ARG A 502 23.39 -24.26 28.02
C ARG A 502 23.94 -25.55 28.62
N ALA A 503 23.53 -26.71 28.10
CA ALA A 503 23.92 -28.00 28.62
C ALA A 503 25.41 -28.32 28.37
N LEU A 504 25.92 -28.00 27.19
CA LEU A 504 27.27 -28.36 26.76
C LEU A 504 28.35 -27.32 27.12
N ASN A 505 27.97 -26.06 27.40
CA ASN A 505 28.90 -25.00 27.83
C ASN A 505 28.87 -24.74 29.34
N SER A 506 28.43 -25.70 30.16
CA SER A 506 28.19 -25.52 31.60
C SER A 506 29.43 -25.26 32.48
N LYS A 507 30.64 -25.23 31.93
CA LYS A 507 31.88 -24.88 32.66
C LYS A 507 32.35 -23.46 32.29
N LYS A 508 32.40 -22.56 33.27
CA LYS A 508 32.66 -21.12 33.11
C LYS A 508 34.10 -20.73 32.71
N ASP A 509 35.07 -21.65 32.72
CA ASP A 509 36.51 -21.34 32.53
C ASP A 509 37.18 -22.03 31.31
N SER A 510 36.39 -22.45 30.33
CA SER A 510 36.91 -23.08 29.10
C SER A 510 36.19 -22.58 27.85
N LYS A 511 36.88 -22.59 26.70
CA LYS A 511 36.31 -22.22 25.40
C LYS A 511 34.99 -22.96 25.16
N PRO A 512 33.97 -22.30 24.59
CA PRO A 512 32.66 -22.90 24.38
C PRO A 512 32.78 -24.14 23.48
N LEU A 513 32.16 -25.23 23.93
CA LEU A 513 32.12 -26.49 23.19
C LEU A 513 31.08 -26.43 22.07
N VAL A 514 30.07 -25.56 22.21
CA VAL A 514 29.02 -25.32 21.22
C VAL A 514 28.76 -23.82 21.07
N GLU A 515 28.65 -23.33 19.84
CA GLU A 515 28.28 -21.94 19.55
C GLU A 515 27.43 -21.85 18.28
N GLU A 516 26.76 -20.73 18.07
CA GLU A 516 26.03 -20.50 16.83
C GLU A 516 27.02 -20.33 15.66
N ALA A 517 26.78 -21.07 14.58
CA ALA A 517 27.62 -21.01 13.39
C ALA A 517 27.38 -19.69 12.64
N THR A 518 28.31 -18.74 12.73
CA THR A 518 28.27 -17.50 11.95
C THR A 518 28.61 -17.81 10.48
N GLY A 519 27.60 -17.79 9.61
CA GLY A 519 27.75 -18.11 8.19
C GLY A 519 28.03 -16.89 7.31
N ASN A 520 29.25 -16.79 6.79
CA ASN A 520 29.57 -15.98 5.61
C ASN A 520 28.93 -16.66 4.37
N ARG A 521 28.16 -15.91 3.56
CA ARG A 521 27.55 -16.42 2.32
C ARG A 521 28.51 -16.24 1.13
N ASN A 522 28.72 -17.34 0.38
CA ASN A 522 29.30 -17.50 -0.97
C ASN A 522 30.83 -17.51 -1.21
N GLY A 523 31.22 -18.38 -2.16
CA GLY A 523 32.53 -18.49 -2.83
C GLY A 523 33.21 -19.83 -2.50
N GLY A 524 33.29 -20.82 -3.40
CA GLY A 524 34.02 -20.75 -4.67
C GLY A 524 35.38 -21.42 -4.45
N GLU A 525 35.69 -22.43 -5.26
CA GLU A 525 36.92 -23.23 -5.20
C GLU A 525 38.19 -22.40 -4.96
N LYS A 526 39.07 -22.90 -4.06
CA LYS A 526 40.51 -22.88 -4.29
C LYS A 526 41.23 -23.87 -3.37
N SER A 527 41.64 -24.97 -3.98
CA SER A 527 42.76 -25.81 -3.55
C SER A 527 44.04 -24.98 -3.45
N GLY A 528 44.84 -25.17 -2.40
CA GLY A 528 46.23 -24.68 -2.40
C GLY A 528 46.89 -24.44 -1.06
N LYS A 529 47.30 -25.52 -0.40
CA LYS A 529 48.53 -25.68 0.43
C LYS A 529 49.01 -24.54 1.36
N LYS A 530 48.96 -24.89 2.65
CA LYS A 530 50.03 -24.85 3.68
C LYS A 530 50.79 -23.54 3.91
N SER A 531 50.73 -23.08 5.17
CA SER A 531 51.92 -22.62 5.87
C SER A 531 51.90 -23.08 7.34
N ASP A 532 52.83 -23.99 7.64
CA ASP A 532 53.35 -24.30 8.96
C ASP A 532 53.75 -23.01 9.71
N LYS A 533 53.46 -22.96 11.01
CA LYS A 533 54.21 -22.13 11.96
C LYS A 533 54.99 -23.06 12.87
N ARG A 534 56.30 -23.19 12.63
CA ARG A 534 57.27 -23.57 13.67
C ARG A 534 58.13 -22.37 14.01
N LYS A 535 57.97 -21.97 15.27
CA LYS A 535 59.01 -21.65 16.27
C LYS A 535 60.03 -20.53 16.00
N ASP A 536 60.03 -19.68 17.01
CA ASP A 536 61.18 -19.25 17.81
C ASP A 536 61.82 -17.86 17.57
N ARG A 537 61.79 -17.13 18.69
CA ARG A 537 62.86 -16.31 19.28
C ARG A 537 63.19 -14.95 18.67
N LYS A 538 62.90 -13.95 19.52
CA LYS A 538 63.81 -12.88 20.00
C LYS A 538 64.97 -12.51 19.08
N GLY A 539 65.00 -11.25 18.64
CA GLY A 539 66.22 -10.66 18.11
C GLY A 539 66.10 -9.22 17.63
N ARG A 540 66.18 -8.27 18.56
CA ARG A 540 66.84 -6.96 18.43
C ARG A 540 67.58 -6.72 17.09
N LYS A 541 67.25 -5.65 16.36
CA LYS A 541 68.06 -4.40 16.22
C LYS A 541 67.66 -3.59 14.98
N LYS A 542 67.40 -2.31 15.27
CA LYS A 542 67.97 -1.09 14.66
C LYS A 542 68.02 -0.94 13.13
N SER A 543 67.45 0.22 12.75
CA SER A 543 68.05 1.25 11.87
C SER A 543 68.14 0.89 10.39
N SER A 544 67.86 1.78 9.45
CA SER A 544 68.05 3.22 9.43
C SER A 544 67.37 3.79 8.19
N ASP A 545 67.09 5.10 8.20
CA ASP A 545 67.36 6.08 7.13
C ASP A 545 67.19 5.62 5.66
N LYS A 546 66.58 6.39 4.77
CA LYS A 546 66.72 7.84 4.60
C LYS A 546 65.80 8.28 3.46
N LYS A 547 65.21 9.46 3.66
CA LYS A 547 65.15 10.60 2.73
C LYS A 547 64.62 10.42 1.29
N LEU A 548 63.51 11.13 1.08
CA LEU A 548 63.37 12.32 0.22
C LEU A 548 63.81 12.22 -1.25
N SER A 549 62.87 12.49 -2.15
CA SER A 549 62.83 13.71 -3.00
C SER A 549 61.65 13.58 -3.98
N LYS A 550 60.68 14.49 -3.95
CA LYS A 550 60.58 15.76 -4.70
C LYS A 550 60.57 15.58 -6.23
N GLY A 551 59.50 16.07 -6.85
CA GLY A 551 59.65 17.00 -7.97
C GLY A 551 58.89 16.69 -9.27
N SER A 552 57.63 17.12 -9.34
CA SER A 552 57.12 18.14 -10.29
C SER A 552 57.59 18.17 -11.77
N LYS A 553 56.65 18.13 -12.73
CA LYS A 553 56.24 19.25 -13.65
C LYS A 553 55.64 18.77 -14.99
N ALA A 554 54.39 19.19 -15.21
CA ALA A 554 53.90 20.10 -16.27
C ALA A 554 53.97 19.77 -17.79
N LYS A 555 52.75 19.81 -18.39
CA LYS A 555 52.25 20.65 -19.51
C LYS A 555 52.42 20.26 -21.01
N LYS A 556 51.26 20.44 -21.70
CA LYS A 556 50.98 20.99 -23.07
C LYS A 556 51.15 20.02 -24.26
N ASP A 557 50.40 20.09 -25.38
CA ASP A 557 49.54 21.14 -25.98
C ASP A 557 48.61 20.56 -27.09
N LYS A 558 47.48 21.26 -27.36
CA LYS A 558 46.73 21.54 -28.63
C LYS A 558 46.51 20.51 -29.77
N LYS A 559 45.26 20.44 -30.30
CA LYS A 559 44.85 21.09 -31.58
C LYS A 559 43.33 20.99 -31.92
N THR A 560 42.87 22.07 -32.54
CA THR A 560 41.57 22.45 -33.13
C THR A 560 41.20 21.77 -34.45
N ARG A 561 39.90 21.65 -34.78
CA ARG A 561 39.29 22.18 -36.03
C ARG A 561 37.75 22.20 -35.97
N LYS A 562 37.17 23.01 -36.86
CA LYS A 562 35.89 23.73 -36.80
C LYS A 562 35.20 23.56 -38.17
N VAL A 563 33.88 23.80 -38.23
CA VAL A 563 33.10 24.46 -39.33
C VAL A 563 31.98 23.64 -40.04
N LYS A 564 30.73 24.08 -39.73
CA LYS A 564 29.54 24.46 -40.55
C LYS A 564 28.93 23.52 -41.60
N LYS A 565 27.59 23.38 -41.58
CA LYS A 565 26.63 24.35 -42.13
C LYS A 565 25.35 24.39 -41.31
#